data_AF-A0A445L3M5-F1
#
_entry.id   AF-A0A445L3M5-F1
#
_cell.length_a   1.000
_cell.length_b   1.000
_cell.length_c   1.000
_cell.angle_alpha   90.00
_cell.angle_beta   90.00
_cell.angle_gamma   90.00
#
_symmetry.space_group_name_H-M   'P 1'
#
loop_
_entity.id
_entity.type
_entity.pdbx_description
1 polymer ?
#
loop_
_entity_poly.entity_id
_entity_poly.type
_entity_poly.pdbx_seq_one_letter_code
_entity_poly.pdbx_strand_id
1 'polypeptide(L)'
;MADNNSFIPNPHEPSKPLACITFTNVTKLLSNNYPNWKQQVEALLDGYDLLQYPDGSFPAPSEMILTAPTSSTPTPSETTPTTASLPVTTQNRAYQTWRRQDRLIYGALLTTLSNEVASLVSQTKTSHALWILLKNTYAKASRKPFLGRCQWCNIKGHVLSQCKTF
;
A
#
# COMPACT_ATOMS: atom_id res chain seq x y z
N MET A 1 13.69 -10.22 25.92
CA MET A 1 12.66 -10.99 25.20
C MET A 1 11.55 -10.01 24.90
N ALA A 2 11.48 -9.51 23.65
CA ALA A 2 10.40 -8.60 23.26
C ALA A 2 9.27 -9.47 22.72
N ASP A 3 8.10 -9.36 23.34
CA ASP A 3 6.91 -10.09 22.91
C ASP A 3 6.55 -9.68 21.48
N ASN A 4 6.81 -10.60 20.54
CA ASN A 4 6.52 -10.50 19.12
C ASN A 4 5.02 -10.59 18.86
N ASN A 5 4.23 -9.65 19.38
CA ASN A 5 2.90 -9.45 18.82
C ASN A 5 3.05 -8.62 17.54
N SER A 6 3.31 -9.31 16.43
CA SER A 6 3.21 -8.78 15.06
C SER A 6 1.81 -8.30 14.69
N PHE A 7 0.85 -8.36 15.62
CA PHE A 7 -0.54 -8.01 15.42
C PHE A 7 -1.05 -7.06 16.51
N ILE A 8 -1.71 -5.99 16.07
CA ILE A 8 -2.37 -4.99 16.91
C ILE A 8 -3.88 -5.26 16.89
N PRO A 9 -4.54 -5.35 18.06
CA PRO A 9 -5.99 -5.49 18.12
C PRO A 9 -6.73 -4.36 17.39
N ASN A 10 -7.81 -4.71 16.71
CA ASN A 10 -8.62 -3.77 15.96
C ASN A 10 -9.99 -3.53 16.62
N PRO A 11 -10.19 -2.42 17.35
CA PRO A 11 -11.48 -2.09 17.97
C PRO A 11 -12.64 -1.91 16.97
N HIS A 12 -12.36 -1.61 15.69
CA HIS A 12 -13.41 -1.43 14.69
C HIS A 12 -13.90 -2.76 14.11
N GLU A 13 -13.01 -3.74 13.97
CA GLU A 13 -13.29 -5.10 13.50
C GLU A 13 -12.43 -6.11 14.28
N PRO A 14 -12.91 -6.64 15.42
CA PRO A 14 -12.13 -7.54 16.26
C PRO A 14 -11.68 -8.83 15.58
N SER A 15 -12.40 -9.27 14.54
CA SER A 15 -12.03 -10.42 13.71
C SER A 15 -10.87 -10.15 12.75
N LYS A 16 -10.48 -8.89 12.56
CA LYS A 16 -9.40 -8.48 11.65
C LYS A 16 -8.35 -7.66 12.40
N PRO A 17 -7.41 -8.33 13.11
CA PRO A 17 -6.29 -7.64 13.73
C PRO A 17 -5.40 -7.00 12.67
N LEU A 18 -4.71 -5.93 13.04
CA LEU A 18 -3.80 -5.20 12.15
C LEU A 18 -2.41 -5.82 12.23
N ALA A 19 -1.77 -6.08 11.09
CA ALA A 19 -0.39 -6.54 11.06
C ALA A 19 0.57 -5.34 11.25
N CYS A 20 1.41 -5.42 12.28
CA CYS A 20 2.52 -4.51 12.52
C CYS A 20 3.79 -5.11 11.92
N ILE A 21 4.25 -4.54 10.82
CA ILE A 21 5.44 -5.00 10.10
C ILE A 21 6.63 -4.08 10.36
N THR A 22 7.82 -4.65 10.49
CA THR A 22 9.09 -3.91 10.54
C THR A 22 10.02 -4.46 9.48
N PHE A 23 10.62 -3.58 8.68
CA PHE A 23 11.59 -3.96 7.65
C PHE A 23 13.02 -4.00 8.22
N THR A 24 13.34 -5.01 9.02
CA THR A 24 14.67 -5.12 9.67
C THR A 24 15.79 -5.54 8.72
N ASN A 25 15.48 -6.31 7.68
CA ASN A 25 16.47 -6.87 6.74
C ASN A 25 16.36 -6.31 5.31
N VAL A 26 15.62 -5.22 5.13
CA VAL A 26 15.51 -4.55 3.84
C VAL A 26 16.64 -3.53 3.70
N THR A 27 17.38 -3.62 2.60
CA THR A 27 18.41 -2.64 2.26
C THR A 27 17.79 -1.26 2.10
N LYS A 28 18.46 -0.18 2.55
CA LYS A 28 17.88 1.15 2.35
C LYS A 28 17.77 1.49 0.87
N LEU A 29 16.66 2.11 0.48
CA LEU A 29 16.48 2.59 -0.89
C LEU A 29 17.45 3.73 -1.19
N LEU A 30 18.24 3.51 -2.23
CA LEU A 30 19.17 4.44 -2.86
C LEU A 30 18.77 4.62 -4.32
N SER A 31 19.34 5.63 -4.97
CA SER A 31 19.02 5.94 -6.37
C SER A 31 19.38 4.84 -7.38
N ASN A 32 20.25 3.90 -7.00
CA ASN A 32 20.85 2.90 -7.88
C ASN A 32 20.44 1.44 -7.57
N ASN A 33 19.64 1.18 -6.52
CA ASN A 33 19.32 -0.17 -6.07
C ASN A 33 17.81 -0.49 -6.06
N TYR A 34 16.97 0.36 -6.67
CA TYR A 34 15.52 0.22 -6.63
C TYR A 34 15.00 -1.19 -6.98
N PRO A 35 15.49 -1.90 -8.02
CA PRO A 35 14.99 -3.25 -8.32
C PRO A 35 15.19 -4.25 -7.17
N ASN A 36 16.33 -4.20 -6.49
CA ASN A 36 16.64 -5.09 -5.38
C ASN A 36 15.82 -4.71 -4.13
N TRP A 37 15.76 -3.42 -3.82
CA TRP A 37 14.91 -2.89 -2.74
C TRP A 37 13.44 -3.29 -2.94
N LYS A 38 12.91 -3.08 -4.15
CA LYS A 38 11.53 -3.40 -4.51
C LYS A 38 11.25 -4.88 -4.29
N GLN A 39 12.12 -5.77 -4.76
CA GLN A 39 11.97 -7.21 -4.58
C GLN A 39 11.94 -7.62 -3.11
N GLN A 40 12.80 -7.04 -2.26
CA GLN A 40 12.82 -7.32 -0.83
C GLN A 40 11.54 -6.87 -0.13
N VAL A 41 11.06 -5.67 -0.46
CA VAL A 41 9.82 -5.11 0.11
C VAL A 41 8.59 -5.89 -0.36
N GLU A 42 8.50 -6.20 -1.66
CA GLU A 42 7.39 -7.00 -2.21
C GLU A 42 7.33 -8.38 -1.56
N ALA A 43 8.45 -9.09 -1.46
CA ALA A 43 8.48 -10.41 -0.83
C ALA A 43 8.02 -10.38 0.64
N LEU A 44 8.41 -9.34 1.40
CA LEU A 44 7.97 -9.23 2.79
C LEU A 44 6.48 -8.92 2.87
N LEU A 45 5.99 -7.94 2.10
CA LEU A 45 4.58 -7.55 2.13
C LEU A 45 3.67 -8.68 1.64
N ASP A 46 4.09 -9.42 0.63
CA ASP A 46 3.37 -10.60 0.13
C ASP A 46 3.28 -11.70 1.20
N GLY A 47 4.37 -11.92 1.96
CA GLY A 47 4.37 -12.85 3.09
C GLY A 47 3.38 -12.51 4.22
N TYR A 48 2.96 -11.24 4.32
CA TYR A 48 1.93 -10.79 5.27
C TYR A 48 0.56 -10.52 4.62
N ASP A 49 0.41 -10.79 3.32
CA ASP A 49 -0.79 -10.46 2.54
C ASP A 49 -1.14 -8.95 2.55
N LEU A 50 -0.10 -8.12 2.58
CA LEU A 50 -0.20 -6.66 2.65
C LEU A 50 0.21 -5.96 1.36
N LEU A 51 0.72 -6.69 0.35
CA LEU A 51 1.16 -6.11 -0.91
C LEU A 51 0.02 -5.41 -1.67
N GLN A 52 -1.21 -5.87 -1.45
CA GLN A 52 -2.43 -5.34 -2.03
C GLN A 52 -2.73 -3.86 -1.67
N TYR A 53 -2.09 -3.32 -0.62
CA TYR A 53 -2.24 -1.92 -0.24
C TYR A 53 -1.40 -0.99 -1.14
N PRO A 54 -0.06 -1.16 -1.23
CA PRO A 54 0.77 -0.31 -2.08
C PRO A 54 0.63 -0.56 -3.58
N ASP A 55 0.25 -1.77 -4.02
CA ASP A 55 0.03 -2.03 -5.46
C ASP A 55 -1.29 -1.40 -5.98
N GLY A 56 -2.23 -1.10 -5.07
CA GLY A 56 -3.54 -0.52 -5.35
C GLY A 56 -4.65 -1.53 -5.63
N SER A 57 -4.39 -2.84 -5.51
CA SER A 57 -5.37 -3.91 -5.72
C SER A 57 -6.48 -3.90 -4.65
N PHE A 58 -6.21 -3.33 -3.47
CA PHE A 58 -7.15 -3.17 -2.38
C PHE A 58 -7.42 -1.68 -2.09
N PRO A 59 -8.31 -1.01 -2.86
CA PRO A 59 -8.60 0.41 -2.69
C PRO A 59 -9.33 0.72 -1.38
N ALA A 60 -9.20 1.96 -0.92
CA ALA A 60 -9.86 2.42 0.30
C ALA A 60 -11.40 2.29 0.17
N PRO A 61 -12.08 1.64 1.13
CA PRO A 61 -13.54 1.65 1.20
C PRO A 61 -14.09 3.07 1.38
N SER A 62 -15.36 3.30 1.01
CA SER A 62 -16.03 4.58 1.27
C SER A 62 -15.97 4.93 2.76
N GLU A 63 -15.60 6.16 3.09
CA GLU A 63 -15.50 6.63 4.48
C GLU A 63 -16.87 6.67 5.19
N MET A 64 -17.92 6.92 4.42
CA MET A 64 -19.30 6.98 4.91
C MET A 64 -20.18 5.99 4.15
N ILE A 65 -21.12 5.37 4.86
CA ILE A 65 -22.14 4.50 4.30
C ILE A 65 -23.51 5.05 4.72
N LEU A 66 -24.48 5.00 3.81
CA LEU A 66 -25.88 5.26 4.12
C LEU A 66 -26.49 3.97 4.68
N THR A 67 -26.86 3.98 5.96
CA THR A 67 -27.55 2.85 6.58
C THR A 67 -29.04 3.13 6.51
N ALA A 68 -29.81 2.23 5.88
CA ALA A 68 -31.26 2.24 6.04
C ALA A 68 -31.60 2.03 7.52
N PRO A 69 -32.66 2.64 8.06
CA PRO A 69 -33.09 2.35 9.42
C PRO A 69 -33.45 0.87 9.48
N THR A 70 -32.62 0.05 10.11
CA THR A 70 -33.01 -1.32 10.43
C THR A 70 -34.13 -1.21 11.45
N SER A 71 -35.36 -1.38 10.99
CA SER A 71 -36.52 -1.56 11.86
C SER A 71 -36.32 -2.87 12.62
N SER A 72 -35.60 -2.84 13.73
CA SER A 72 -35.59 -3.93 14.68
C SER A 72 -36.95 -3.95 15.36
N THR A 73 -37.92 -4.69 14.83
CA THR A 73 -39.05 -5.17 15.63
C THR A 73 -39.70 -6.38 14.97
N PRO A 74 -40.19 -7.31 15.78
CA PRO A 74 -41.63 -7.50 15.73
C PRO A 74 -42.21 -7.49 17.13
N THR A 75 -42.88 -6.39 17.49
CA THR A 75 -43.88 -6.40 18.55
C THR A 75 -45.14 -5.80 17.92
N PRO A 76 -46.22 -6.57 17.76
CA PRO A 76 -47.42 -6.06 17.10
C PRO A 76 -48.25 -5.31 18.13
N SER A 77 -48.40 -3.99 17.99
CA SER A 77 -49.56 -3.24 18.51
C SER A 77 -49.66 -1.86 17.86
N GLU A 78 -50.74 -1.71 17.10
CA GLU A 78 -51.52 -0.52 16.71
C GLU A 78 -50.83 0.80 16.29
N THR A 79 -50.99 1.07 14.98
CA THR A 79 -51.55 2.28 14.36
C THR A 79 -51.02 3.67 14.82
N THR A 80 -49.99 4.21 14.14
CA THR A 80 -49.76 5.67 13.96
C THR A 80 -48.70 5.94 12.87
N PRO A 81 -48.61 7.18 12.30
CA PRO A 81 -48.36 7.39 10.86
C PRO A 81 -46.90 7.29 10.44
N THR A 82 -46.72 6.89 9.18
CA THR A 82 -45.47 6.79 8.42
C THR A 82 -44.66 8.08 8.46
N THR A 83 -43.73 8.19 9.42
CA THR A 83 -42.63 9.16 9.36
C THR A 83 -41.55 8.57 8.48
N ALA A 84 -41.34 9.15 7.29
CA ALA A 84 -40.24 8.78 6.40
C ALA A 84 -38.90 9.04 7.13
N SER A 85 -38.27 7.99 7.65
CA SER A 85 -36.93 8.11 8.27
C SER A 85 -35.90 8.43 7.18
N LEU A 86 -35.22 9.56 7.35
CA LEU A 86 -34.10 9.97 6.51
C LEU A 86 -32.95 8.94 6.61
N PRO A 87 -32.18 8.72 5.55
CA PRO A 87 -31.05 7.81 5.59
C PRO A 87 -29.98 8.37 6.55
N VAL A 88 -29.51 7.53 7.48
CA VAL A 88 -28.49 7.92 8.46
C VAL A 88 -27.12 7.64 7.87
N THR A 89 -26.32 8.70 7.67
CA THR A 89 -24.93 8.59 7.28
C THR A 89 -24.10 8.07 8.46
N THR A 90 -23.58 6.85 8.34
CA THR A 90 -22.77 6.20 9.37
C THR A 90 -21.33 6.06 8.90
N GLN A 91 -20.36 6.27 9.80
CA GLN A 91 -18.93 6.09 9.51
C GLN A 91 -18.60 4.62 9.25
N ASN A 92 -17.86 4.35 8.17
CA ASN A 92 -17.51 2.98 7.79
C ASN A 92 -16.37 2.43 8.66
N ARG A 93 -16.66 1.37 9.42
CA ARG A 93 -15.68 0.62 10.22
C ARG A 93 -14.57 0.03 9.34
N ALA A 94 -14.90 -0.47 8.15
CA ALA A 94 -13.95 -1.07 7.22
C ALA A 94 -12.94 -0.05 6.69
N TYR A 95 -13.38 1.20 6.45
CA TYR A 95 -12.47 2.28 6.10
C TYR A 95 -11.47 2.57 7.24
N GLN A 96 -11.90 2.57 8.51
CA GLN A 96 -10.97 2.76 9.63
C GLN A 96 -9.94 1.62 9.74
N THR A 97 -10.38 0.37 9.57
CA THR A 97 -9.48 -0.79 9.52
C THR A 97 -8.45 -0.65 8.40
N TRP A 98 -8.93 -0.40 7.17
CA TRP A 98 -8.09 -0.19 5.99
C TRP A 98 -7.06 0.93 6.22
N ARG A 99 -7.53 2.09 6.70
CA ARG A 99 -6.71 3.29 6.86
C ARG A 99 -5.63 3.08 7.92
N ARG A 100 -5.94 2.36 9.01
CA ARG A 100 -4.96 2.01 10.04
C ARG A 100 -3.91 1.04 9.52
N GLN A 101 -4.29 0.02 8.76
CA GLN A 101 -3.34 -0.92 8.15
C GLN A 101 -2.42 -0.19 7.14
N ASP A 102 -2.98 0.65 6.27
CA ASP A 102 -2.22 1.48 5.33
C ASP A 102 -1.22 2.40 6.05
N ARG A 103 -1.59 2.99 7.19
CA ARG A 103 -0.67 3.81 8.01
C ARG A 103 0.52 3.01 8.52
N LEU A 104 0.30 1.79 8.99
CA LEU A 104 1.38 0.92 9.50
C LEU A 104 2.34 0.55 8.37
N ILE A 105 1.82 0.17 7.20
CA ILE A 105 2.62 -0.12 6.01
C ILE A 105 3.40 1.11 5.56
N TYR A 106 2.75 2.28 5.50
CA TYR A 106 3.38 3.54 5.14
C TYR A 106 4.54 3.88 6.08
N GLY A 107 4.31 3.80 7.40
CA GLY A 107 5.35 4.03 8.41
C GLY A 107 6.52 3.06 8.27
N ALA A 108 6.23 1.78 8.04
CA ALA A 108 7.26 0.77 7.80
C ALA A 108 8.07 1.12 6.53
N LEU A 109 7.43 1.44 5.41
CA LEU A 109 8.10 1.80 4.17
C LEU A 109 9.06 2.99 4.35
N LEU A 110 8.65 4.02 5.12
CA LEU A 110 9.50 5.16 5.42
C LEU A 110 10.82 4.77 6.10
N THR A 111 10.83 3.73 6.94
CA THR A 111 12.06 3.26 7.61
C THR A 111 13.08 2.68 6.63
N THR A 112 12.63 2.20 5.47
CA THR A 112 13.49 1.64 4.41
C THR A 112 14.10 2.71 3.50
N LEU A 113 13.75 3.98 3.68
CA LEU A 113 14.27 5.07 2.85
C LEU A 113 15.60 5.59 3.40
N SER A 114 16.51 5.95 2.50
CA SER A 114 17.67 6.79 2.85
C SER A 114 17.23 8.24 3.07
N ASN A 115 18.05 9.03 3.77
CA ASN A 115 17.74 10.43 4.08
C ASN A 115 17.49 11.27 2.82
N GLU A 116 18.23 10.99 1.74
CA GLU A 116 18.05 11.66 0.44
C GLU A 116 16.65 11.39 -0.13
N VAL A 117 16.23 10.12 -0.12
CA VAL A 117 14.92 9.69 -0.64
C VAL A 117 13.77 10.15 0.27
N ALA A 118 13.97 10.16 1.58
CA ALA A 118 12.95 10.53 2.56
C ALA A 118 12.45 11.98 2.37
N SER A 119 13.33 12.90 1.96
CA SER A 119 12.98 14.30 1.70
C SER A 119 11.94 14.45 0.56
N LEU A 120 12.04 13.59 -0.45
CA LEU A 120 11.20 13.61 -1.65
C LEU A 120 9.76 13.16 -1.36
N VAL A 121 9.57 12.27 -0.39
CA VAL A 121 8.28 11.59 -0.17
C VAL A 121 7.38 12.28 0.86
N SER A 122 7.82 13.41 1.41
CA SER A 122 7.13 14.20 2.45
C SER A 122 5.69 14.60 2.10
N GLN A 123 5.35 14.66 0.81
CA GLN A 123 4.02 15.03 0.32
C GLN A 123 3.06 13.83 0.20
N THR A 124 3.57 12.60 0.24
CA THR A 124 2.74 11.41 0.10
C THR A 124 2.02 11.11 1.40
N LYS A 125 0.77 10.65 1.27
CA LYS A 125 -0.03 10.28 2.44
C LYS A 125 -0.24 8.78 2.50
N THR A 126 -0.50 8.06 1.42
CA THR A 126 -0.82 6.62 1.46
C THR A 126 0.38 5.76 1.08
N SER A 127 0.38 4.49 1.50
CA SER A 127 1.40 3.52 1.06
C SER A 127 1.43 3.39 -0.46
N HIS A 128 0.26 3.41 -1.10
CA HIS A 128 0.13 3.40 -2.56
C HIS A 128 0.78 4.64 -3.23
N ALA A 129 0.48 5.85 -2.74
CA ALA A 129 1.04 7.07 -3.31
C ALA A 129 2.58 7.09 -3.17
N LEU A 130 3.09 6.65 -2.02
CA LEU A 130 4.52 6.47 -1.79
C LEU A 130 5.12 5.47 -2.78
N TRP A 131 4.49 4.30 -2.93
CA TRP A 131 4.94 3.24 -3.82
C TRP A 131 5.07 3.70 -5.28
N ILE A 132 4.04 4.40 -5.78
CA ILE A 132 4.02 4.95 -7.14
C ILE A 132 5.10 6.04 -7.32
N LEU A 133 5.26 6.94 -6.35
CA LEU A 133 6.29 7.98 -6.40
C LEU A 133 7.70 7.37 -6.49
N LEU A 134 8.00 6.39 -5.64
CA LEU A 134 9.30 5.70 -5.64
C LEU A 134 9.53 4.95 -6.95
N LYS A 135 8.51 4.25 -7.46
CA LYS A 135 8.56 3.56 -8.75
C LYS A 135 8.87 4.53 -9.89
N ASN A 136 8.14 5.64 -9.97
CA ASN A 136 8.30 6.60 -11.07
C ASN A 136 9.66 7.30 -11.02
N THR A 137 10.19 7.54 -9.82
CA THR A 137 11.47 8.23 -9.61
C THR A 137 12.67 7.31 -9.88
N TYR A 138 12.67 6.10 -9.31
CA TYR A 138 13.89 5.27 -9.24
C TYR A 138 13.89 4.07 -10.19
N ALA A 139 12.74 3.59 -10.69
CA ALA A 139 12.73 2.41 -11.56
C ALA A 139 13.50 2.62 -12.88
N LYS A 140 13.53 3.86 -13.39
CA LYS A 140 14.34 4.20 -14.57
C LYS A 140 15.78 4.55 -14.19
N ALA A 141 15.98 5.35 -13.14
CA ALA A 141 17.30 5.82 -12.72
C ALA A 141 18.23 4.70 -12.24
N SER A 142 17.68 3.65 -11.62
CA SER A 142 18.48 2.52 -11.14
C SER A 142 18.92 1.54 -12.23
N ARG A 143 18.44 1.68 -13.48
CA ARG A 143 18.93 0.86 -14.59
C ARG A 143 20.30 1.38 -15.01
N LYS A 144 21.35 0.62 -14.67
CA LYS A 144 22.71 0.90 -15.15
C LYS A 144 22.69 0.87 -16.68
N PRO A 145 23.08 1.96 -17.38
CA PRO A 145 23.15 1.93 -18.83
C PRO A 145 24.16 0.88 -19.27
N PHE A 146 23.81 0.10 -20.29
CA PHE A 146 24.76 -0.82 -20.89
C PHE A 146 25.84 -0.01 -21.61
N LEU A 147 27.04 0.04 -21.03
CA LEU A 147 28.16 0.81 -21.59
C LEU A 147 28.87 0.10 -22.76
N GLY A 148 28.55 -1.17 -22.99
CA GLY A 148 29.09 -1.96 -24.09
C GLY A 148 28.52 -1.56 -25.45
N ARG A 149 29.12 -2.12 -26.51
CA ARG A 149 28.64 -2.02 -27.89
C ARG A 149 27.89 -3.28 -28.28
N CYS A 150 26.84 -3.12 -29.09
CA CYS A 150 26.16 -4.24 -29.72
C CYS A 150 27.10 -4.96 -30.69
N GLN A 151 27.12 -6.29 -30.67
CA GLN A 151 27.97 -7.11 -31.54
C GLN A 151 27.56 -7.07 -33.02
N TRP A 152 26.34 -6.63 -33.35
CA TRP A 152 25.83 -6.56 -34.73
C TRP A 152 26.00 -5.16 -35.34
N CYS A 153 25.40 -4.13 -34.72
CA CYS A 153 25.42 -2.77 -35.27
C CYS A 153 26.57 -1.88 -34.74
N ASN A 154 27.37 -2.36 -33.78
CA ASN A 154 28.48 -1.63 -33.15
C ASN A 154 28.10 -0.31 -32.41
N ILE A 155 26.81 -0.07 -32.21
CA ILE A 155 26.28 1.09 -31.47
C ILE A 155 26.33 0.79 -29.96
N LYS A 156 26.70 1.81 -29.15
CA LYS A 156 26.68 1.72 -27.68
C LYS A 156 25.25 1.75 -27.14
N GLY A 157 25.02 1.09 -26.00
CA GLY A 157 23.76 1.24 -25.25
C GLY A 157 22.82 0.04 -25.27
N HIS A 158 23.12 -1.02 -26.02
CA HIS A 158 22.34 -2.27 -26.01
C HIS A 158 23.19 -3.50 -26.38
N VAL A 159 22.71 -4.68 -25.98
CA VAL A 159 23.28 -5.99 -26.34
C VAL A 159 22.66 -6.52 -27.64
N LEU A 160 23.27 -7.54 -28.24
CA LEU A 160 22.80 -8.18 -29.48
C LEU A 160 21.31 -8.56 -29.43
N SER A 161 20.86 -9.17 -28.34
CA SER A 161 19.47 -9.60 -28.15
C SER A 161 18.45 -8.46 -28.06
N GLN A 162 18.91 -7.21 -27.98
CA GLN A 162 18.08 -6.00 -27.92
C GLN A 162 18.33 -5.07 -29.12
N CYS A 163 19.01 -5.56 -30.15
CA CYS A 163 19.32 -4.79 -31.34
C CYS A 163 18.10 -4.74 -32.28
N LYS A 164 17.63 -3.53 -32.61
CA LYS A 164 16.46 -3.34 -33.50
C LYS A 164 16.73 -3.72 -34.97
N THR A 165 17.99 -3.87 -35.32
CA THR A 165 18.46 -4.17 -36.68
C THR A 165 19.01 -5.59 -36.79
N PHE A 166 18.91 -6.38 -35.72
CA PHE A 166 19.22 -7.81 -35.68
C PHE A 166 17.91 -8.58 -35.84
#